data_AF-A0A2N6MPM0-F1
#
_entry.id   AF-A0A2N6MPM0-F1
#
_cell.length_a   1.000
_cell.length_b   1.000
_cell.length_c   1.000
_cell.angle_alpha   90.00
_cell.angle_beta   90.00
_cell.angle_gamma   90.00
#
_symmetry.space_group_name_H-M   'P 1'
#
loop_
_entity.id
_entity.type
_entity.pdbx_description
1 polymer ?
#
loop_
_entity_poly.entity_id
_entity_poly.type
_entity_poly.pdbx_seq_one_letter_code
_entity_poly.pdbx_strand_id
1 'polypeptide(L)'
;MELILDEFAELCLTELCDRLDTYSDRTQPYDCGTTQYFPKIVEKFGEISYSTIEEIAQHLQSKGYIKVITRQMGNVAQIQITPFGIMTVESGGVTGVIDQYRQEPLRFLKCKLLTLTSNCK
;
A
#
# COMPACT_ATOMS: atom_id res chain seq x y z
N MET A 1 15.37 -10.06 -0.54
CA MET A 1 14.17 -10.21 0.31
C MET A 1 13.54 -8.83 0.55
N GLU A 2 14.31 -7.82 0.97
CA GLU A 2 13.83 -6.43 1.16
C GLU A 2 13.15 -5.82 -0.08
N LEU A 3 13.69 -6.04 -1.28
CA LEU A 3 13.15 -5.45 -2.51
C LEU A 3 11.69 -5.88 -2.82
N ILE A 4 11.31 -7.10 -2.44
CA ILE A 4 9.93 -7.59 -2.63
C ILE A 4 8.97 -6.90 -1.66
N LEU A 5 9.42 -6.67 -0.42
CA LEU A 5 8.63 -5.96 0.59
C LEU A 5 8.48 -4.47 0.23
N ASP A 6 9.54 -3.81 -0.26
CA ASP A 6 9.49 -2.43 -0.74
C ASP A 6 8.50 -2.28 -1.91
N GLU A 7 8.59 -3.16 -2.93
CA GLU A 7 7.65 -3.16 -4.07
C GLU A 7 6.20 -3.36 -3.60
N PHE A 8 5.97 -4.29 -2.68
CA PHE A 8 4.64 -4.60 -2.17
C PHE A 8 4.06 -3.45 -1.34
N ALA A 9 4.89 -2.83 -0.52
CA ALA A 9 4.54 -1.65 0.26
C ALA A 9 4.17 -0.47 -0.65
N GLU A 10 4.92 -0.24 -1.73
CA GLU A 10 4.63 0.81 -2.73
C GLU A 10 3.30 0.57 -3.45
N LEU A 11 2.98 -0.68 -3.80
CA LEU A 11 1.68 -1.02 -4.39
C LEU A 11 0.52 -0.74 -3.41
N CYS A 12 0.69 -1.14 -2.15
CA CYS A 12 -0.31 -0.87 -1.10
C CYS A 12 -0.50 0.63 -0.88
N LEU A 13 0.60 1.39 -0.82
CA LEU A 13 0.57 2.85 -0.67
C LEU A 13 -0.10 3.54 -1.87
N THR A 14 0.17 3.06 -3.09
CA THR A 14 -0.46 3.58 -4.31
C THR A 14 -1.97 3.40 -4.28
N GLU A 15 -2.46 2.19 -3.99
CA GLU A 15 -3.89 1.91 -3.92
C GLU A 15 -4.60 2.67 -2.79
N LEU A 16 -3.91 2.89 -1.67
CA LEU A 16 -4.40 3.72 -0.58
C LEU A 16 -4.61 5.17 -1.03
N CYS A 17 -3.61 5.77 -1.69
CA CYS A 17 -3.68 7.13 -2.21
C CYS A 17 -4.77 7.28 -3.28
N ASP A 18 -4.79 6.40 -4.29
CA ASP A 18 -5.75 6.46 -5.40
C ASP A 18 -7.20 6.35 -4.89
N ARG A 19 -7.44 5.60 -3.81
CA ARG A 19 -8.76 5.53 -3.16
C ARG A 19 -9.13 6.80 -2.42
N LEU A 20 -8.20 7.45 -1.72
CA LEU A 20 -8.48 8.73 -1.05
C LEU A 20 -8.87 9.82 -2.07
N ASP A 21 -8.27 9.82 -3.25
CA ASP A 21 -8.61 10.74 -4.34
C ASP A 21 -10.00 10.49 -4.93
N THR A 22 -10.52 9.27 -4.81
CA THR A 22 -11.86 8.89 -5.29
C THR A 22 -12.98 9.32 -4.34
N TYR A 23 -12.69 9.45 -3.04
CA TYR A 23 -13.67 9.78 -1.99
C TYR A 23 -13.51 11.18 -1.39
N SER A 24 -12.45 11.91 -1.73
CA SER A 24 -12.32 13.32 -1.38
C SER A 24 -13.23 14.16 -2.28
N ASP A 25 -14.29 14.71 -1.68
CA ASP A 25 -14.89 15.92 -2.20
C ASP A 25 -13.76 16.94 -2.33
N ARG A 26 -13.50 17.44 -3.55
CA ARG A 26 -12.28 18.19 -3.95
C ARG A 26 -12.09 19.53 -3.22
N THR A 27 -12.81 19.76 -2.13
CA THR A 27 -12.87 20.99 -1.36
C THR A 27 -11.97 20.98 -0.12
N GLN A 28 -11.37 19.85 0.26
CA GLN A 28 -10.39 19.79 1.35
C GLN A 28 -8.99 19.44 0.83
N PRO A 29 -8.10 20.43 0.66
CA PRO A 29 -6.74 20.18 0.26
C PRO A 29 -6.01 19.56 1.45
N TYR A 30 -5.55 18.32 1.28
CA TYR A 30 -4.61 17.64 2.18
C TYR A 30 -5.12 17.24 3.58
N ASP A 31 -6.42 17.00 3.77
CA ASP A 31 -6.79 16.24 4.97
C ASP A 31 -6.33 14.80 4.77
N CYS A 32 -5.29 14.43 5.49
CA CYS A 32 -4.58 13.18 5.40
C CYS A 32 -5.56 12.04 5.75
N GLY A 33 -6.19 11.49 4.71
CA GLY A 33 -7.36 10.64 4.83
C GLY A 33 -7.07 9.44 5.72
N THR A 34 -7.76 9.39 6.84
CA THR A 34 -7.64 8.28 7.77
C THR A 34 -8.52 7.14 7.24
N THR A 35 -7.95 5.96 7.06
CA THR A 35 -8.61 4.83 6.36
C THR A 35 -8.54 3.54 7.15
N GLN A 36 -9.64 2.79 7.13
CA GLN A 36 -9.77 1.43 7.66
C GLN A 36 -9.59 0.35 6.57
N TYR A 37 -9.30 0.77 5.34
CA TYR A 37 -9.21 -0.14 4.19
C TYR A 37 -7.85 -0.83 4.04
N PHE A 38 -6.88 -0.52 4.91
CA PHE A 38 -5.52 -1.03 4.78
C PHE A 38 -5.42 -2.57 4.72
N PRO A 39 -6.10 -3.34 5.59
CA PRO A 39 -6.10 -4.81 5.47
C PRO A 39 -6.62 -5.29 4.11
N LYS A 40 -7.71 -4.70 3.60
CA LYS A 40 -8.31 -5.07 2.30
C LYS A 40 -7.42 -4.76 1.12
N ILE A 41 -6.59 -3.72 1.23
CA ILE A 41 -5.63 -3.36 0.19
C ILE A 41 -4.48 -4.34 0.18
N VAL A 42 -3.95 -4.72 1.35
CA VAL A 42 -2.93 -5.77 1.46
C VAL A 42 -3.45 -7.10 0.88
N GLU A 43 -4.69 -7.47 1.20
CA GLU A 43 -5.38 -8.66 0.65
C GLU A 43 -5.50 -8.64 -0.89
N LYS A 44 -5.63 -7.45 -1.51
CA LYS A 44 -5.71 -7.32 -2.98
C LYS A 44 -4.45 -7.81 -3.68
N PHE A 45 -3.30 -7.67 -3.03
CA PHE A 45 -1.99 -7.89 -3.66
C PHE A 45 -1.34 -9.23 -3.28
N GLY A 46 -1.79 -9.95 -2.25
CA GLY A 46 -1.13 -11.20 -1.81
C GLY A 46 -1.92 -12.06 -0.81
N GLU A 47 -1.30 -13.16 -0.36
CA GLU A 47 -1.92 -14.10 0.61
C GLU A 47 -1.99 -13.55 2.04
N ILE A 48 -3.06 -13.97 2.71
CA ILE A 48 -3.60 -13.33 3.90
C ILE A 48 -3.02 -13.97 5.15
N SER A 49 -2.06 -13.30 5.77
CA SER A 49 -1.78 -13.51 7.19
C SER A 49 -1.74 -12.17 7.92
N TYR A 50 -2.18 -12.17 9.18
CA TYR A 50 -2.09 -11.00 10.06
C TYR A 50 -0.64 -10.50 10.19
N SER A 51 0.34 -11.41 10.12
CA SER A 51 1.76 -11.04 10.15
C SER A 51 2.16 -10.20 8.94
N THR A 52 1.68 -10.53 7.74
CA THR A 52 2.00 -9.78 6.52
C THR A 52 1.41 -8.36 6.54
N ILE A 53 0.15 -8.22 7.00
CA ILE A 53 -0.48 -6.89 7.14
C ILE A 53 0.31 -6.02 8.11
N GLU A 54 0.70 -6.60 9.25
CA GLU A 54 1.47 -5.91 10.27
C GLU A 54 2.88 -5.53 9.76
N GLU A 55 3.55 -6.45 9.07
CA GLU A 55 4.87 -6.24 8.48
C GLU A 55 4.85 -5.08 7.47
N ILE A 56 3.86 -5.04 6.57
CA ILE A 56 3.74 -3.95 5.59
C ILE A 56 3.42 -2.62 6.29
N ALA A 57 2.53 -2.62 7.29
CA ALA A 57 2.23 -1.40 8.04
C ALA A 57 3.46 -0.86 8.76
N GLN A 58 4.21 -1.73 9.44
CA GLN A 58 5.44 -1.37 10.13
C GLN A 58 6.49 -0.87 9.15
N HIS A 59 6.62 -1.53 8.00
CA HIS A 59 7.53 -1.11 6.94
C HIS A 59 7.18 0.30 6.44
N LEU A 60 5.93 0.53 6.01
CA LEU A 60 5.45 1.85 5.56
C LEU A 60 5.59 2.93 6.64
N GLN A 61 5.34 2.58 7.90
CA GLN A 61 5.48 3.49 9.03
C GLN A 61 6.95 3.84 9.31
N SER A 62 7.86 2.87 9.21
CA SER A 62 9.30 3.07 9.39
C SER A 62 9.90 4.01 8.35
N LYS A 63 9.35 4.00 7.13
CA LYS A 63 9.70 4.92 6.03
C LYS A 63 9.02 6.28 6.15
N GLY A 64 8.11 6.46 7.11
CA GLY A 64 7.39 7.72 7.33
C GLY A 64 6.23 7.96 6.36
N TYR A 65 5.81 6.97 5.57
CA TYR A 65 4.74 7.12 4.58
C TYR A 65 3.34 7.09 5.19
N ILE A 66 3.19 6.40 6.33
CA ILE A 66 1.92 6.30 7.05
C ILE A 66 2.13 6.49 8.56
N LYS A 67 1.02 6.75 9.26
CA LYS A 67 0.90 6.65 10.70
C LYS A 67 -0.22 5.69 11.05
N VAL A 68 0.04 4.71 11.91
CA VAL A 68 -1.01 3.86 12.48
C VAL A 68 -1.74 4.66 13.56
N ILE A 69 -3.07 4.84 13.39
CA ILE A 69 -3.91 5.65 14.28
C ILE A 69 -4.55 4.78 15.36
N THR A 70 -5.15 3.66 14.96
CA THR A 70 -5.73 2.69 15.90
C THR A 70 -5.40 1.26 15.51
N ARG A 71 -5.26 0.44 16.55
CA ARG A 71 -5.14 -1.02 16.45
C ARG A 71 -6.35 -1.66 17.12
N GLN A 72 -6.91 -2.70 16.53
CA GLN A 72 -8.00 -3.49 17.10
C GLN A 72 -7.55 -4.94 17.24
N MET A 73 -7.68 -5.50 18.45
CA MET A 73 -7.27 -6.88 18.75
C MET A 73 -5.83 -7.20 18.30
N GLY A 74 -4.92 -6.22 18.43
CA GLY A 74 -3.51 -6.36 18.02
C GLY A 74 -3.22 -6.01 16.55
N ASN A 75 -4.24 -5.85 15.70
CA ASN A 75 -4.08 -5.61 14.27
C ASN A 75 -4.23 -4.13 13.91
N VAL A 76 -3.60 -3.71 12.81
CA VAL A 76 -3.82 -2.38 12.22
C VAL A 76 -5.27 -2.23 11.78
N ALA A 77 -6.00 -1.35 12.46
CA ALA A 77 -7.41 -1.08 12.17
C ALA A 77 -7.58 0.21 11.37
N GLN A 78 -6.71 1.20 11.62
CA GLN A 78 -6.82 2.50 11.00
C GLN A 78 -5.44 3.12 10.81
N ILE A 79 -5.21 3.67 9.62
CA ILE A 79 -3.98 4.38 9.27
C ILE A 79 -4.28 5.75 8.68
N GLN A 80 -3.31 6.64 8.74
CA GLN A 80 -3.31 7.92 8.06
C GLN A 80 -2.11 7.96 7.12
N ILE A 81 -2.32 8.34 5.86
CA ILE A 81 -1.21 8.57 4.91
C ILE A 81 -0.57 9.92 5.23
N THR A 82 0.76 9.99 5.27
CA THR A 82 1.47 11.26 5.47
C THR A 82 1.64 12.02 4.15
N PRO A 83 1.88 13.34 4.18
CA PRO A 83 2.24 14.09 2.97
C PRO A 83 3.45 13.50 2.24
N PHE A 84 4.40 12.92 2.98
CA PHE A 84 5.56 12.25 2.39
C PHE A 84 5.18 10.95 1.66
N GLY A 85 4.23 10.18 2.20
CA GLY A 85 3.67 9.01 1.51
C GLY A 85 2.98 9.38 0.20
N ILE A 86 2.19 10.46 0.18
CA ILE A 86 1.53 10.96 -1.03
C ILE A 86 2.58 11.37 -2.08
N MET A 87 3.55 12.20 -1.68
CA MET A 87 4.62 12.66 -2.58
C MET A 87 5.45 11.50 -3.15
N THR A 88 5.67 10.45 -2.37
CA THR A 88 6.37 9.24 -2.83
C THR A 88 5.59 8.56 -3.96
N VAL A 89 4.26 8.46 -3.84
CA VAL A 89 3.40 7.89 -4.89
C VAL A 89 3.34 8.78 -6.13
N GLU A 90 3.28 10.11 -5.95
CA GLU A 90 3.27 11.07 -7.06
C GLU A 90 4.58 11.09 -7.86
N SER A 91 5.70 10.80 -7.20
CA SER A 91 7.02 10.72 -7.84
C SER A 91 7.35 9.38 -8.49
N GLY A 92 6.43 8.39 -8.42
CA GLY A 92 6.61 7.06 -9.02
C GLY A 92 7.28 6.03 -8.10
N GLY A 93 7.49 6.35 -6.82
CA GLY A 93 8.11 5.48 -5.84
C GLY A 93 9.63 5.36 -6.01
N VAL A 94 10.25 4.48 -5.22
CA VAL A 94 11.69 4.19 -5.28
C VAL A 94 12.02 2.89 -6.02
N THR A 95 11.05 1.99 -6.17
CA THR A 95 11.26 0.72 -6.88
C THR A 95 10.88 0.76 -8.37
N GLY A 96 10.14 1.79 -8.80
CA GLY A 96 9.58 1.90 -10.15
C GLY A 96 8.35 1.01 -10.39
N VAL A 97 7.86 0.31 -9.35
CA VAL A 97 6.69 -0.56 -9.44
C VAL A 97 5.39 0.22 -9.62
N ILE A 98 5.32 1.44 -9.08
CA ILE A 98 4.13 2.30 -9.10
C ILE A 98 3.75 2.65 -10.54
N ASP A 99 4.73 3.08 -11.33
CA ASP A 99 4.51 3.44 -12.73
C ASP A 99 4.08 2.24 -13.57
N GLN A 100 4.72 1.08 -13.37
CA GLN A 100 4.36 -0.16 -14.05
C GLN A 100 2.93 -0.60 -13.71
N TYR A 101 2.56 -0.52 -12.43
CA TYR A 101 1.22 -0.85 -11.96
C TYR A 101 0.17 0.12 -12.52
N ARG A 102 0.43 1.43 -12.54
CA ARG A 102 -0.52 2.42 -13.05
C ARG A 102 -0.73 2.34 -14.57
N GLN A 103 0.32 2.02 -15.33
CA GLN A 103 0.23 1.87 -16.78
C GLN A 103 -0.56 0.61 -17.19
N GLU A 104 -0.30 -0.53 -16.56
CA GLU A 104 -0.93 -1.81 -16.92
C GLU A 104 -1.33 -2.66 -15.69
N PRO A 105 -2.31 -2.22 -14.87
CA PRO A 105 -2.57 -2.82 -13.56
C PRO A 105 -2.96 -4.29 -13.62
N LEU A 106 -3.80 -4.68 -14.58
CA LEU A 106 -4.23 -6.07 -14.76
C LEU A 106 -3.10 -6.99 -15.22
N ARG A 107 -2.20 -6.49 -16.07
CA ARG A 107 -1.06 -7.28 -16.56
C ARG A 107 -0.02 -7.43 -15.45
N PHE A 108 0.25 -6.34 -14.75
CA PHE A 108 1.17 -6.30 -13.63
C PHE A 108 0.77 -7.29 -12.53
N LEU A 109 -0.49 -7.25 -12.09
CA LEU A 109 -1.04 -8.17 -11.09
C LEU A 109 -0.93 -9.64 -11.54
N LYS A 110 -1.28 -9.95 -12.78
CA LYS A 110 -1.14 -11.31 -13.33
C LYS A 110 0.31 -11.78 -13.29
N CYS A 111 1.27 -10.95 -13.72
CA CYS A 111 2.68 -11.31 -13.75
C CYS A 111 3.27 -11.52 -12.33
N LYS A 112 2.97 -10.64 -11.37
CA LYS A 112 3.47 -10.78 -9.99
C LYS A 112 2.84 -11.97 -9.25
N LEU A 113 1.53 -12.20 -9.39
CA LEU A 113 0.85 -13.37 -8.80
C LEU A 113 1.40 -14.69 -9.36
N LEU A 114 1.70 -14.75 -10.66
CA LEU A 114 2.35 -15.91 -11.27
C LEU A 114 3.78 -16.12 -10.76
N THR A 115 4.54 -15.05 -10.49
CA THR A 115 5.92 -15.15 -9.99
C THR A 115 5.97 -15.60 -8.54
N LEU A 116 5.03 -15.15 -7.71
CA LEU A 116 4.90 -15.57 -6.31
C LEU A 116 4.44 -17.03 -6.19
N THR A 117 3.52 -17.48 -7.05
CA THR A 117 3.02 -18.87 -7.04
C THR A 117 3.97 -19.86 -7.72
N SER A 118 4.83 -19.41 -8.64
CA SER A 118 5.81 -20.27 -9.33
C SER A 118 7.04 -20.60 -8.47
N ASN A 119 7.30 -19.83 -7.40
CA ASN A 119 8.37 -20.10 -6.44
C ASN A 119 7.95 -21.01 -5.27
N CYS A 120 6.72 -21.55 -5.28
CA CYS A 120 6.26 -22.58 -4.34
C CYS A 120 6.46 -24.01 -4.89
N LYS A 121 7.61 -24.31 -5.48
CA LYS A 121 8.02 -25.68 -5.84
C LYS A 121 9.36 -26.04 -5.22
#